data_AF-A0A2E0BYC3-F1
#
_entry.id   AF-A0A2E0BYC3-F1
#
_cell.length_a   1.000
_cell.length_b   1.000
_cell.length_c   1.000
_cell.angle_alpha   90.00
_cell.angle_beta   90.00
_cell.angle_gamma   90.00
#
_symmetry.space_group_name_H-M   'P 1'
#
loop_
_entity.id
_entity.type
_entity.pdbx_description
1 polymer ?
#
loop_
_entity_poly.entity_id
_entity_poly.type
_entity_poly.pdbx_seq_one_letter_code
_entity_poly.pdbx_strand_id
1 'polypeptide(L)'
;MSNQSTLTSIRLDADTLQELDMLVGQDGIKNRSDVIRLAIQQLLHGQAKLPGMKSVRIPIGRQMERHLASLYELYGVSHEQAASEGLVLYTQKKLAEAKGIQNELDDVVANAVDATQASKEYHE
;
A
#
# COMPACT_ATOMS: atom_id res chain seq x y z
N MET A 1 -16.48 33.64 -4.35
CA MET A 1 -15.69 34.24 -3.26
C MET A 1 -14.28 33.73 -3.39
N SER A 2 -13.36 34.51 -3.96
CA SER A 2 -11.94 34.13 -4.00
C SER A 2 -11.38 34.29 -2.58
N ASN A 3 -11.14 33.17 -1.89
CA ASN A 3 -10.50 33.21 -0.58
C ASN A 3 -9.17 33.99 -0.69
N GLN A 4 -8.98 34.99 0.16
CA GLN A 4 -7.71 35.69 0.26
C GLN A 4 -6.62 34.69 0.65
N SER A 5 -5.57 34.62 -0.15
CA SER A 5 -4.37 33.84 0.15
C SER A 5 -3.58 34.53 1.26
N THR A 6 -3.58 33.96 2.47
CA THR A 6 -2.71 34.44 3.55
C THR A 6 -1.27 34.03 3.30
N LEU A 7 -0.34 34.99 3.34
CA LEU A 7 1.09 34.71 3.26
C LEU A 7 1.54 33.92 4.49
N THR A 8 2.13 32.75 4.28
CA THR A 8 2.70 31.91 5.34
C THR A 8 4.21 31.81 5.13
N SER A 9 4.99 32.19 6.14
CA SER A 9 6.45 32.06 6.11
C SER A 9 6.87 30.80 6.86
N ILE A 10 7.77 30.02 6.25
CA ILE A 10 8.37 28.81 6.84
C ILE A 10 9.88 28.89 6.70
N ARG A 11 10.60 28.36 7.70
CA ARG A 11 12.07 28.22 7.64
C ARG A 11 12.41 26.77 7.33
N LEU A 12 13.21 26.57 6.30
CA LEU A 12 13.72 25.27 5.86
C LEU A 12 15.24 25.29 5.93
N ASP A 13 15.84 24.14 6.14
CA ASP A 13 17.28 23.94 6.03
C ASP A 13 17.75 23.99 4.56
N ALA A 14 19.06 24.06 4.37
CA ALA A 14 19.66 24.22 3.05
C ALA A 14 19.43 22.99 2.15
N ASP A 15 19.48 21.78 2.71
CA ASP A 15 19.33 20.53 1.96
C ASP A 15 17.90 20.41 1.44
N THR A 16 16.90 20.68 2.30
CA THR A 16 15.49 20.73 1.88
C THR A 16 15.25 21.77 0.77
N LEU A 17 15.88 22.95 0.86
CA LEU A 17 15.76 23.97 -0.20
C LEU A 17 16.33 23.49 -1.53
N GLN A 18 17.44 22.75 -1.50
CA GLN A 18 18.06 22.17 -2.69
C GLN A 18 17.20 21.05 -3.29
N GLU A 19 16.59 20.20 -2.46
CA GLU A 19 15.64 19.18 -2.94
C GLU A 19 14.43 19.81 -3.63
N LEU A 20 13.89 20.90 -3.07
CA LEU A 20 12.80 21.65 -3.70
C LEU A 20 13.22 22.23 -5.06
N ASP A 21 14.45 22.72 -5.19
CA ASP A 21 14.99 23.22 -6.46
C ASP A 21 15.08 22.14 -7.52
N MET A 22 15.47 20.92 -7.15
CA MET A 22 15.58 19.80 -8.10
C MET A 22 14.23 19.43 -8.72
N LEU A 23 13.12 19.69 -8.01
CA LEU A 23 11.76 19.44 -8.49
C LEU A 23 11.22 20.58 -9.35
N VAL A 24 11.84 21.77 -9.33
CA VAL A 24 11.42 22.87 -10.20
C VAL A 24 11.75 22.53 -11.66
N GLY A 25 10.78 22.76 -12.55
CA GLY A 25 10.88 22.43 -13.97
C GLY A 25 10.42 21.01 -14.32
N GLN A 26 10.20 20.13 -13.34
CA GLN A 26 9.57 18.83 -13.55
C GLN A 26 8.05 18.97 -13.58
N ASP A 27 7.36 18.21 -14.42
CA ASP A 27 5.89 18.11 -14.49
C ASP A 27 5.15 19.48 -14.53
N GLY A 28 5.76 20.49 -15.16
CA GLY A 28 5.18 21.83 -15.30
C GLY A 28 5.26 22.73 -14.05
N ILE A 29 5.98 22.30 -13.01
CA ILE A 29 6.25 23.08 -11.79
C ILE A 29 7.18 24.25 -12.12
N LYS A 30 6.79 25.48 -11.81
CA LYS A 30 7.55 26.68 -12.22
C LYS A 30 8.47 27.23 -11.13
N ASN A 31 8.12 27.03 -9.87
CA ASN A 31 8.84 27.63 -8.75
C ASN A 31 8.70 26.78 -7.47
N ARG A 32 9.51 27.10 -6.46
CA ARG A 32 9.47 26.42 -5.14
C ARG A 32 8.11 26.51 -4.45
N SER A 33 7.40 27.64 -4.58
CA SER A 33 6.08 27.79 -3.99
C SER A 33 5.06 26.82 -4.58
N ASP A 34 5.17 26.48 -5.87
CA ASP A 34 4.35 25.47 -6.52
C ASP A 34 4.67 24.07 -5.99
N VAL A 35 5.96 23.73 -5.82
CA VAL A 35 6.39 22.47 -5.19
C VAL A 35 5.81 22.36 -3.78
N ILE A 36 5.96 23.40 -2.96
CA ILE A 36 5.47 23.43 -1.57
C ILE A 36 3.95 23.30 -1.56
N ARG A 37 3.24 24.00 -2.44
CA ARG A 37 1.77 23.94 -2.53
C ARG A 37 1.30 22.54 -2.92
N LEU A 38 1.94 21.91 -3.90
CA LEU A 38 1.65 20.54 -4.31
C LEU A 38 1.91 19.55 -3.18
N ALA A 39 3.05 19.68 -2.49
CA ALA A 39 3.39 18.81 -1.36
C ALA A 39 2.36 18.92 -0.23
N ILE A 40 1.92 20.15 0.12
CA ILE A 40 0.86 20.37 1.11
C ILE A 40 -0.46 19.75 0.65
N GLN A 41 -0.86 19.95 -0.62
CA GLN A 41 -2.08 19.34 -1.15
C GLN A 41 -2.02 17.82 -1.08
N GLN A 42 -0.90 17.21 -1.48
CA GLN A 42 -0.70 15.77 -1.37
C GLN A 42 -0.75 15.29 0.07
N LEU A 43 -0.16 16.05 1.01
CA LEU A 43 -0.21 15.74 2.44
C LEU A 43 -1.65 15.82 2.98
N LEU A 44 -2.44 16.81 2.58
CA LEU A 44 -3.81 17.01 3.08
C LEU A 44 -4.80 16.02 2.45
N HIS A 45 -4.64 15.71 1.16
CA HIS A 45 -5.53 14.79 0.44
C HIS A 45 -5.13 13.32 0.57
N GLY A 46 -3.87 13.04 0.88
CA GLY A 46 -3.34 11.68 1.05
C GLY A 46 -3.55 11.08 2.44
N GLN A 47 -4.25 11.78 3.35
CA GLN A 47 -4.50 11.28 4.70
C GLN A 47 -5.58 10.20 4.72
N ALA A 48 -5.49 9.31 5.71
CA ALA A 48 -6.54 8.35 5.95
C ALA A 48 -7.85 9.07 6.34
N LYS A 49 -8.96 8.66 5.71
CA LYS A 49 -10.25 9.34 5.87
C LYS A 49 -10.90 9.13 7.24
N LEU A 50 -10.45 8.13 8.01
CA LEU A 50 -11.04 7.73 9.27
C LEU A 50 -9.98 7.61 10.37
N PRO A 51 -10.31 7.99 11.62
CA PRO A 51 -9.42 7.78 12.77
C PRO A 51 -9.00 6.30 12.88
N GLY A 52 -7.71 6.08 13.12
CA GLY A 52 -7.12 4.73 13.26
C GLY A 52 -6.72 4.06 11.95
N MET A 53 -7.08 4.62 10.79
CA MET A 53 -6.60 4.13 9.50
C MET A 53 -5.25 4.77 9.12
N LYS A 54 -4.46 4.06 8.30
CA LYS A 54 -3.18 4.55 7.77
C LYS A 54 -3.22 4.62 6.25
N SER A 55 -2.56 5.62 5.68
CA SER A 55 -2.31 5.74 4.25
C SER A 55 -0.85 5.39 3.97
N VAL A 56 -0.59 4.71 2.86
CA VAL A 56 0.76 4.32 2.44
C VAL A 56 0.99 4.87 1.04
N ARG A 57 2.06 5.66 0.88
CA ARG A 57 2.54 6.09 -0.44
C ARG A 57 3.53 5.05 -0.94
N ILE A 58 3.25 4.48 -2.11
CA ILE A 58 4.07 3.44 -2.73
C ILE A 58 4.66 3.99 -4.03
N PRO A 59 5.99 4.09 -4.17
CA PRO A 59 6.59 4.43 -5.45
C PRO A 59 6.37 3.27 -6.44
N ILE A 60 5.90 3.59 -7.64
CA ILE A 60 5.58 2.60 -8.67
C ILE A 60 6.64 2.68 -9.78
N GLY A 61 7.17 1.53 -10.17
CA GLY A 61 8.12 1.45 -11.28
C GLY A 61 7.44 1.69 -12.64
N ARG A 62 8.19 2.21 -13.61
CA ARG A 62 7.66 2.60 -14.95
C ARG A 62 6.85 1.51 -15.66
N GLN A 63 7.23 0.24 -15.52
CA GLN A 63 6.48 -0.86 -16.14
C GLN A 63 5.08 -1.01 -15.53
N MET A 64 5.00 -0.97 -14.19
CA MET A 64 3.73 -1.09 -13.49
C MET A 64 2.85 0.14 -13.75
N GLU A 65 3.44 1.33 -13.82
CA GLU A 65 2.72 2.56 -14.19
C GLU A 65 2.01 2.40 -15.54
N ARG A 66 2.72 1.87 -16.55
CA ARG A 66 2.11 1.60 -17.86
C ARG A 66 0.95 0.61 -17.77
N HIS A 67 1.10 -0.45 -16.98
CA HIS A 67 0.01 -1.42 -16.80
C HIS A 67 -1.21 -0.80 -16.12
N LEU A 68 -1.02 0.01 -15.08
CA LEU A 68 -2.11 0.68 -14.38
C LEU A 68 -2.79 1.72 -15.27
N ALA A 69 -2.03 2.47 -16.07
CA ALA A 69 -2.58 3.36 -17.09
C ALA A 69 -3.44 2.59 -18.11
N SER A 70 -2.95 1.46 -18.63
CA SER A 70 -3.74 0.60 -19.53
C SER A 70 -4.99 0.03 -18.87
N LEU A 71 -4.93 -0.36 -17.59
CA LEU A 71 -6.10 -0.84 -16.84
C LEU A 71 -7.16 0.26 -16.69
N TYR A 72 -6.73 1.50 -16.45
CA TYR A 72 -7.63 2.64 -16.40
C TYR A 72 -8.29 2.89 -17.76
N GLU A 73 -7.51 2.90 -18.85
CA GLU A 73 -8.04 3.12 -20.19
C GLU A 73 -9.02 2.03 -20.65
N LEU A 74 -8.73 0.76 -20.34
CA LEU A 74 -9.53 -0.37 -20.80
C LEU A 74 -10.77 -0.63 -19.94
N TYR A 75 -10.65 -0.46 -18.63
CA TYR A 75 -11.68 -0.91 -17.67
C TYR A 75 -12.16 0.18 -16.73
N GLY A 76 -11.63 1.40 -16.83
CA GLY A 76 -11.94 2.51 -15.93
C GLY A 76 -11.41 2.30 -14.50
N VAL A 77 -10.51 1.34 -14.29
CA VAL A 77 -9.97 1.00 -12.97
C VAL A 77 -8.85 1.97 -12.62
N SER A 78 -9.08 2.79 -11.59
CA SER A 78 -8.06 3.73 -11.08
C SER A 78 -6.89 3.01 -10.39
N HIS A 79 -5.78 3.72 -10.24
CA HIS A 79 -4.57 3.20 -9.57
C HIS A 79 -4.88 2.81 -8.12
N GLU A 80 -5.68 3.62 -7.43
CA GLU A 80 -6.10 3.39 -6.05
C GLU A 80 -6.99 2.14 -5.93
N GLN A 81 -7.92 1.93 -6.87
CA GLN A 81 -8.76 0.74 -6.90
C GLN A 81 -7.92 -0.52 -7.15
N ALA A 82 -7.06 -0.49 -8.17
CA ALA A 82 -6.16 -1.62 -8.46
C ALA A 82 -5.25 -1.96 -7.27
N ALA A 83 -4.71 -0.95 -6.57
CA ALA A 83 -3.91 -1.14 -5.38
C ALA A 83 -4.74 -1.75 -4.23
N SER A 84 -5.96 -1.25 -3.99
CA SER A 84 -6.86 -1.78 -2.97
C SER A 84 -7.22 -3.25 -3.24
N GLU A 85 -7.59 -3.58 -4.47
CA GLU A 85 -7.91 -4.95 -4.87
C GLU A 85 -6.70 -5.87 -4.74
N GLY A 86 -5.52 -5.41 -5.17
CA GLY A 86 -4.27 -6.14 -5.02
C GLY A 86 -3.91 -6.44 -3.57
N LEU A 87 -4.11 -5.49 -2.66
CA LEU A 87 -3.91 -5.70 -1.21
C LEU A 87 -4.86 -6.77 -0.65
N VAL A 88 -6.14 -6.71 -1.02
CA VAL A 88 -7.13 -7.72 -0.60
C VAL A 88 -6.76 -9.11 -1.11
N LEU A 89 -6.40 -9.23 -2.40
CA LEU A 89 -5.96 -10.49 -3.01
C LEU A 89 -4.71 -11.05 -2.30
N TYR A 90 -3.75 -10.19 -1.97
CA TYR A 90 -2.55 -10.59 -1.24
C TYR A 90 -2.86 -11.10 0.17
N THR A 91 -3.75 -10.41 0.91
CA THR A 91 -4.18 -10.88 2.24
C THR A 91 -4.91 -12.22 2.16
N GLN A 92 -5.80 -12.40 1.18
CA GLN A 92 -6.50 -13.67 0.98
C GLN A 92 -5.53 -14.81 0.68
N LYS A 93 -4.54 -14.58 -0.19
CA LYS A 93 -3.47 -15.53 -0.48
C LYS A 93 -2.72 -15.94 0.80
N LYS A 94 -2.31 -14.96 1.61
CA LYS A 94 -1.58 -15.24 2.87
C LYS A 94 -2.41 -16.02 3.89
N LEU A 95 -3.71 -15.74 3.97
CA LEU A 95 -4.61 -16.50 4.84
C LEU A 95 -4.78 -17.95 4.36
N ALA A 96 -4.87 -18.18 3.05
CA ALA A 96 -4.93 -19.51 2.48
C ALA A 96 -3.64 -20.31 2.74
N GLU A 97 -2.47 -19.67 2.56
CA GLU A 97 -1.16 -20.28 2.89
C GLU A 97 -1.09 -20.68 4.37
N ALA A 98 -1.53 -19.81 5.29
CA ALA A 98 -1.53 -20.10 6.72
C ALA A 98 -2.46 -21.28 7.09
N LYS A 99 -3.65 -21.35 6.48
CA LYS A 99 -4.57 -22.49 6.66
C LYS A 99 -3.98 -23.79 6.13
N GLY A 100 -3.27 -23.74 4.99
CA GLY A 100 -2.57 -24.90 4.45
C GLY A 100 -1.54 -25.46 5.44
N ILE A 101 -0.71 -24.58 6.01
CA ILE A 101 0.28 -24.97 7.03
C ILE A 101 -0.39 -25.56 8.27
N GLN A 102 -1.50 -24.96 8.74
CA GLN A 102 -2.23 -25.49 9.89
C GLN A 102 -2.79 -26.89 9.61
N ASN A 103 -3.38 -27.10 8.43
CA ASN A 103 -3.89 -28.41 8.04
C ASN A 103 -2.76 -29.46 7.97
N GLU A 104 -1.59 -29.10 7.42
CA GLU A 104 -0.42 -29.99 7.40
C GLU A 104 0.05 -30.36 8.82
N LEU A 105 0.04 -29.41 9.76
CA LEU A 105 0.37 -29.68 11.17
C LEU A 105 -0.66 -30.60 11.82
N ASP A 106 -1.95 -30.35 11.57
CA ASP A 106 -3.05 -31.17 12.10
C ASP A 106 -2.97 -32.61 11.55
N ASP A 107 -2.64 -32.79 10.27
CA ASP A 107 -2.41 -34.10 9.66
C ASP A 107 -1.21 -34.83 10.27
N VAL A 108 -0.10 -34.13 10.53
CA VAL A 108 1.07 -34.72 11.22
C VAL A 108 0.70 -35.14 12.65
N VAL A 109 -0.06 -34.33 13.38
CA VAL A 109 -0.53 -34.67 14.73
C VAL A 109 -1.48 -35.87 14.68
N ALA A 110 -2.42 -35.91 13.74
CA ALA A 110 -3.35 -37.04 13.58
C ALA A 110 -2.58 -38.34 13.30
N ASN A 111 -1.62 -38.32 12.36
CA ASN A 111 -0.76 -39.48 12.05
C ASN A 111 0.08 -39.92 13.26
N ALA A 112 0.61 -38.97 14.04
CA ALA A 112 1.38 -39.28 15.25
C ALA A 112 0.50 -39.91 16.33
N VAL A 113 -0.74 -39.44 16.50
CA VAL A 113 -1.73 -40.01 17.42
C VAL A 113 -2.13 -41.41 16.98
N ASP A 114 -2.44 -41.62 15.70
CA ASP A 114 -2.78 -42.93 15.15
C ASP A 114 -1.64 -43.95 15.32
N ALA A 115 -0.38 -43.50 15.16
CA ALA A 115 0.79 -44.34 15.38
C ALA A 115 1.07 -44.65 16.87
N THR A 116 0.54 -43.86 17.80
CA THR A 116 0.76 -44.02 19.25
C THR A 116 -0.45 -44.58 20.00
N GLN A 117 -1.64 -44.64 19.40
CA GLN A 117 -2.76 -45.37 19.98
C GLN A 117 -2.49 -46.87 19.93
N ALA A 118 -2.57 -47.54 21.09
CA ALA A 118 -2.41 -48.98 21.20
C ALA A 118 -3.46 -49.68 20.32
N SER A 119 -2.99 -50.54 19.40
CA SER A 119 -3.85 -51.34 18.54
C SER A 119 -4.87 -52.10 19.40
N LYS A 120 -6.16 -51.84 19.18
CA LYS A 120 -7.27 -52.53 19.86
C LYS A 120 -7.39 -54.00 19.46
N GLU A 121 -6.47 -54.54 18.66
CA GLU A 121 -6.47 -55.94 18.22
C GLU A 121 -6.00 -56.94 19.29
N TYR A 122 -5.58 -56.49 20.48
CA TYR A 122 -5.34 -57.41 21.59
C TYR A 122 -6.55 -57.51 22.51
N HIS A 123 -7.61 -58.15 22.03
CA HIS A 123 -8.56 -58.83 22.89
C HIS A 123 -8.95 -60.19 22.29
N GLU A 124 -8.55 -61.21 23.05
CA GLU A 124 -8.83 -62.66 22.98
C GLU A 124 -7.97 -63.54 22.06
#